data_AF-A0A1A8RUN2-F1
#
_entry.id   AF-A0A1A8RUN2-F1
#
_cell.length_a   1.000
_cell.length_b   1.000
_cell.length_c   1.000
_cell.angle_alpha   90.00
_cell.angle_beta   90.00
_cell.angle_gamma   90.00
#
_symmetry.space_group_name_H-M   'P 1'
#
loop_
_entity.id
_entity.type
_entity.pdbx_description
1 polymer ?
#
loop_
_entity_poly.entity_id
_entity_poly.type
_entity_poly.pdbx_seq_one_letter_code
_entity_poly.pdbx_strand_id
1 'polypeptide(L)' 'QDFVMGLSILLRGTLREKLEWTFHLYDINRDGYINREEMTEIVRAIYDMMGKYTYPALKGDVPQQHVDA' A
#
# COMPACT_ATOMS: atom_id res chain seq x y z
N GLN A 1 -2.78 15.06 -14.36
CA GLN A 1 -2.45 16.13 -13.39
C GLN A 1 -2.22 15.51 -12.01
N ASP A 2 -3.10 14.63 -11.56
CA ASP A 2 -3.03 14.00 -10.21
C ASP A 2 -1.80 13.11 -9.98
N PHE A 3 -1.33 12.39 -11.00
CA PHE A 3 -0.12 11.57 -10.89
C PHE A 3 1.14 12.41 -10.60
N VAL A 4 1.28 13.56 -11.28
CA VAL A 4 2.43 14.47 -11.08
C VAL A 4 2.34 15.16 -9.71
N MET A 5 1.13 15.49 -9.27
CA MET A 5 0.88 16.02 -7.92
C MET A 5 1.26 14.99 -6.84
N GLY A 6 0.85 13.73 -7.01
CA GLY A 6 1.21 12.63 -6.11
C GLY A 6 2.72 12.41 -6.04
N LEU A 7 3.42 12.44 -7.18
CA LEU A 7 4.89 12.37 -7.21
C LEU A 7 5.56 13.58 -6.52
N SER A 8 5.00 14.78 -6.68
CA SER A 8 5.53 15.97 -6.01
C SER A 8 5.45 15.86 -4.48
N ILE A 9 4.33 15.37 -3.96
CA ILE A 9 4.12 15.15 -2.51
C ILE A 9 5.06 14.05 -2.01
N LEU A 10 5.18 12.94 -2.73
CA LEU A 10 6.09 11.85 -2.36
C LEU A 10 7.56 12.29 -2.31
N LEU A 11 8.00 13.05 -3.31
CA LEU A 11 9.40 13.43 -3.48
C LEU A 11 9.81 14.63 -2.61
N ARG A 12 8.92 15.62 -2.41
CA ARG A 12 9.26 16.91 -1.77
C ARG A 12 8.29 17.36 -0.69
N GLY A 13 7.20 16.62 -0.46
CA GLY A 13 6.24 16.94 0.58
C GLY A 13 6.78 16.74 2.00
N THR A 14 6.12 17.36 2.96
CA THR A 14 6.36 17.19 4.39
C THR A 14 5.93 15.78 4.85
N LEU A 15 6.41 15.36 6.02
CA LEU A 15 6.03 14.05 6.59
C LEU A 15 4.50 13.89 6.70
N ARG A 16 3.79 14.96 7.07
CA ARG A 16 2.34 14.96 7.17
C ARG A 16 1.65 14.75 5.82
N GLU A 17 2.08 15.48 4.79
CA GLU A 17 1.51 15.33 3.45
C GLU A 17 1.78 13.94 2.88
N LYS A 18 2.96 13.36 3.16
CA LYS A 18 3.27 11.98 2.78
C LYS A 18 2.35 10.99 3.50
N LEU A 19 2.12 11.17 4.81
CA LEU A 19 1.21 10.32 5.59
C LEU A 19 -0.24 10.42 5.09
N GLU A 20 -0.76 11.63 4.85
CA GLU A 20 -2.11 11.83 4.31
C GLU A 20 -2.24 11.22 2.91
N TRP A 21 -1.22 11.40 2.06
CA TRP A 21 -1.22 10.80 0.72
C TRP A 21 -1.15 9.28 0.78
N THR A 22 -0.31 8.72 1.66
CA THR A 22 -0.23 7.27 1.88
C THR A 22 -1.55 6.74 2.44
N PHE A 23 -2.18 7.42 3.40
CA PHE A 23 -3.48 7.00 3.92
C PHE A 23 -4.54 6.91 2.80
N HIS A 24 -4.62 7.93 1.94
CA HIS A 24 -5.52 7.91 0.77
C HIS A 24 -5.13 6.87 -0.29
N LEU A 25 -3.89 6.38 -0.30
CA LEU A 25 -3.48 5.29 -1.18
C LEU A 25 -3.96 3.94 -0.64
N TYR A 26 -3.97 3.76 0.68
CA TYR A 26 -4.41 2.52 1.34
C TYR A 26 -5.94 2.42 1.47
N ASP A 27 -6.62 3.55 1.72
CA ASP A 27 -8.08 3.64 1.76
C ASP A 27 -8.63 3.72 0.32
N ILE A 28 -8.90 2.56 -0.26
CA ILE A 28 -9.34 2.41 -1.65
C ILE A 28 -10.77 2.95 -1.81
N ASN A 29 -11.64 2.67 -0.84
CA ASN A 29 -13.06 3.01 -0.92
C ASN A 29 -13.37 4.47 -0.51
N ARG A 30 -12.41 5.15 0.15
CA ARG A 30 -12.48 6.53 0.64
C ARG A 30 -13.49 6.76 1.77
N ASP A 31 -13.66 5.80 2.66
CA ASP A 31 -14.53 5.89 3.84
C ASP A 31 -13.83 6.53 5.05
N GLY A 32 -12.53 6.80 4.95
CA GLY A 32 -11.72 7.38 6.02
C GLY A 32 -11.19 6.35 7.03
N TYR A 33 -11.37 5.06 6.74
CA TYR A 33 -10.84 3.93 7.49
C TYR A 33 -10.09 3.00 6.53
N ILE A 34 -9.20 2.17 7.08
CA ILE A 34 -8.52 1.15 6.30
C ILE A 34 -8.98 -0.20 6.86
N ASN A 35 -9.74 -0.94 6.06
CA ASN A 35 -10.24 -2.25 6.44
C ASN A 35 -9.24 -3.38 6.10
N ARG A 36 -9.54 -4.59 6.58
CA ARG A 36 -8.67 -5.77 6.40
C ARG A 36 -8.58 -6.16 4.93
N GLU A 37 -9.68 -6.04 4.21
CA GLU A 37 -9.76 -6.33 2.79
C GLU A 37 -8.84 -5.40 1.97
N GLU A 38 -8.88 -4.11 2.23
CA GLU A 38 -8.05 -3.07 1.59
C GLU A 38 -6.57 -3.28 1.87
N MET A 39 -6.19 -3.58 3.12
CA MET A 39 -4.82 -3.96 3.44
C MET A 39 -4.37 -5.18 2.66
N THR A 40 -5.25 -6.19 2.52
CA THR A 40 -4.95 -7.41 1.78
C THR A 40 -4.76 -7.12 0.30
N GLU A 41 -5.59 -6.26 -0.30
CA GLU A 41 -5.46 -5.86 -1.70
C GLU A 41 -4.16 -5.08 -1.97
N ILE A 42 -3.83 -4.10 -1.12
CA ILE A 42 -2.59 -3.33 -1.24
C ILE A 42 -1.37 -4.24 -1.10
N VAL A 43 -1.36 -5.12 -0.10
CA VAL A 43 -0.26 -6.07 0.12
C VAL A 43 -0.12 -7.03 -1.07
N ARG A 44 -1.22 -7.57 -1.59
CA ARG A 44 -1.20 -8.40 -2.81
C ARG A 44 -0.65 -7.64 -4.02
N ALA A 45 -1.10 -6.40 -4.24
CA ALA A 45 -0.62 -5.58 -5.34
C ALA A 45 0.90 -5.29 -5.24
N ILE A 46 1.41 -5.06 -4.03
CA ILE A 46 2.85 -4.91 -3.76
C ILE A 46 3.59 -6.21 -4.06
N TYR A 47 3.06 -7.36 -3.65
CA TYR A 47 3.65 -8.66 -3.93
C TYR A 47 3.68 -8.97 -5.44
N ASP A 48 2.60 -8.70 -6.16
CA ASP A 48 2.52 -8.86 -7.62
C ASP A 48 3.52 -7.96 -8.34
N MET A 49 3.69 -6.71 -7.86
CA MET A 49 4.65 -5.76 -8.42
C MET A 49 6.10 -6.17 -8.18
N MET A 50 6.43 -6.69 -7.00
CA MET A 50 7.78 -7.14 -6.67
C MET A 50 8.11 -8.53 -7.26
N GLY A 51 7.09 -9.32 -7.64
CA GLY A 51 7.24 -10.63 -8.25
C GLY A 51 8.14 -11.58 -7.43
N LYS A 52 9.16 -12.16 -8.08
CA LYS A 52 10.10 -13.13 -7.48
C LYS A 52 11.17 -12.49 -6.57
N TYR A 53 11.18 -11.17 -6.40
CA TYR A 53 12.20 -10.45 -5.62
C TYR A 53 11.75 -10.11 -4.20
N THR A 54 10.64 -10.69 -3.75
CA THR A 54 10.19 -10.56 -2.37
C THR A 54 10.99 -11.48 -1.46
N TYR A 55 11.53 -10.93 -0.37
CA TYR A 55 12.23 -11.71 0.66
C TYR A 55 11.38 -11.75 1.94
N PRO A 56 11.03 -12.94 2.45
CA PRO A 56 11.32 -14.25 1.88
C PRO A 56 10.49 -14.54 0.63
N ALA A 57 11.05 -15.32 -0.30
CA ALA A 57 10.34 -15.78 -1.50
C ALA A 57 9.11 -16.59 -1.09
N LEU A 58 7.93 -16.04 -1.34
CA LEU A 58 6.65 -16.59 -0.91
C LEU A 58 6.39 -17.96 -1.54
N LYS A 59 6.45 -19.02 -0.73
CA LYS A 59 5.70 -20.25 -1.01
C LYS A 59 4.23 -19.99 -0.66
N GLY A 60 3.38 -19.87 -1.67
CA GLY A 60 1.95 -20.22 -1.63
C GLY A 60 0.99 -19.31 -0.84
N ASP A 61 1.19 -19.10 0.47
CA ASP A 61 0.05 -18.84 1.38
C ASP A 61 0.28 -17.71 2.43
N VAL A 62 1.26 -16.85 2.24
CA VAL A 62 1.69 -15.88 3.28
C VAL A 62 0.83 -14.61 3.43
N PRO A 63 0.05 -14.13 2.43
CA PRO A 63 -0.74 -12.91 2.59
C PRO A 63 -1.76 -12.98 3.74
N GLN A 64 -2.29 -14.15 4.08
CA GLN A 64 -3.23 -14.30 5.21
C GLN A 64 -2.51 -14.24 6.57
N GLN A 65 -1.31 -14.81 6.69
CA GLN A 65 -0.58 -14.86 7.96
C GLN A 65 -0.07 -13.50 8.45
N HIS A 66 0.20 -12.55 7.55
CA HIS A 66 0.72 -11.24 7.96
C HIS A 66 -0.35 -10.32 8.55
N VAL A 67 -1.62 -10.54 8.22
CA VAL A 67 -2.73 -9.67 8.65
C VAL A 67 -3.31 -10.14 9.99
N ASP A 68 -3.08 -11.40 10.35
CA ASP A 68 -3.60 -12.04 11.58
C ASP A 68 -2.61 -12.01 12.77
N ALA A 69 -1.46 -11.31 12.64
CA ALA A 69 -0.43 -11.21 13.69
C ALA A 69 -0.49 -9.88 14.46
#